data_AF-A0A060NRF4-F1
#
_entry.id   AF-A0A060NRF4-F1
#
_cell.length_a   1.000
_cell.length_b   1.000
_cell.length_c   1.000
_cell.angle_alpha   90.00
_cell.angle_beta   90.00
_cell.angle_gamma   90.00
#
_symmetry.space_group_name_H-M   'P 1'
#
loop_
_entity.id
_entity.type
_entity.pdbx_description
1 polymer ?
#
loop_
_entity_poly.entity_id
_entity_poly.type
_entity_poly.pdbx_seq_one_letter_code
_entity_poly.pdbx_strand_id
1 'polypeptide(L)'
;MKETTGAHNRTPYYDASHCSPSHPRQPTRSIRMSNIDELKSTGLKATLPRLKILEIFQTGRQRHMTAEDVFRVLLADHADIGLATVYRVLTQFEQAGLLVRSNFESGKAVFELNEGQHHDHLVCLDCGRVEEFYDAEIEQRQHAVAEQRGYTLQEHALSLYANCVKDACEHRSKLKRGA
;
A
#
# COMPACT_ATOMS: atom_id res chain seq x y z
N MET A 1 -0.72 44.43 -11.70
CA MET A 1 0.25 43.33 -11.54
C MET A 1 0.17 42.88 -10.10
N LYS A 2 -0.48 41.75 -9.81
CA LYS A 2 -0.66 41.24 -8.45
C LYS A 2 0.09 39.93 -8.35
N GLU A 3 1.05 39.88 -7.43
CA GLU A 3 1.86 38.73 -7.08
C GLU A 3 0.98 37.65 -6.44
N THR A 4 1.14 36.41 -6.88
CA THR A 4 0.58 35.21 -6.22
C THR A 4 1.73 34.44 -5.59
N THR A 5 1.82 34.49 -4.26
CA THR A 5 2.71 33.66 -3.46
C THR A 5 2.12 32.26 -3.34
N GLY A 6 2.77 31.28 -3.98
CA GLY A 6 2.46 29.86 -3.82
C GLY A 6 3.12 29.29 -2.57
N ALA A 7 2.30 28.82 -1.62
CA ALA A 7 2.75 28.10 -0.44
C ALA A 7 3.20 26.69 -0.86
N HIS A 8 4.51 26.46 -0.92
CA HIS A 8 5.09 25.13 -1.08
C HIS A 8 5.08 24.41 0.27
N ASN A 9 4.30 23.32 0.35
CA ASN A 9 4.26 22.41 1.48
C ASN A 9 5.56 21.60 1.52
N ARG A 10 6.49 21.96 2.43
CA ARG A 10 7.76 21.26 2.64
C ARG A 10 7.50 20.05 3.56
N THR A 11 7.59 18.84 3.03
CA THR A 11 7.72 17.63 3.86
C THR A 11 9.16 17.50 4.37
N PRO A 12 9.38 17.02 5.62
CA PRO A 12 10.70 16.95 6.20
C PRO A 12 11.48 15.74 5.65
N TYR A 13 12.70 16.02 5.18
CA TYR A 13 13.74 15.08 4.75
C TYR A 13 14.13 14.13 5.90
N TYR A 14 13.96 12.81 5.72
CA TYR A 14 14.45 11.80 6.66
C TYR A 14 15.88 11.39 6.27
N ASP A 15 16.84 11.70 7.15
CA ASP A 15 18.25 11.32 7.02
C ASP A 15 18.43 9.81 7.26
N ALA A 16 18.87 9.07 6.24
CA ALA A 16 19.02 7.62 6.23
C ALA A 16 20.31 7.11 6.91
N SER A 17 21.05 7.95 7.63
CA SER A 17 22.40 7.60 8.10
C SER A 17 22.47 6.67 9.32
N HIS A 18 21.37 6.28 9.97
CA HIS A 18 21.38 5.49 11.21
C HIS A 18 20.38 4.32 11.21
N CYS A 19 20.76 3.17 10.63
CA CYS A 19 20.02 1.91 10.84
C CYS A 19 20.96 0.80 11.31
N SER A 20 20.85 0.44 12.60
CA SER A 20 21.57 -0.67 13.24
C SER A 20 20.76 -1.98 13.19
N PRO A 21 21.40 -3.17 13.18
CA PRO A 21 20.71 -4.43 12.98
C PRO A 21 19.95 -4.93 14.22
N SER A 22 18.71 -5.37 13.96
CA SER A 22 17.88 -6.35 14.66
C SER A 22 17.98 -6.47 16.19
N HIS A 23 16.97 -5.95 16.89
CA HIS A 23 16.53 -6.45 18.20
C HIS A 23 15.07 -6.91 18.11
N PRO A 24 14.68 -8.01 18.77
CA PRO A 24 13.27 -8.38 18.90
C PRO A 24 12.59 -7.36 19.83
N ARG A 25 11.72 -6.50 19.27
CA ARG A 25 11.03 -5.46 20.05
C ARG A 25 9.93 -6.09 20.89
N GLN A 26 10.01 -5.92 22.21
CA GLN A 26 8.84 -6.02 23.09
C GLN A 26 7.80 -4.97 22.68
N PRO A 27 6.49 -5.27 22.80
CA PRO A 27 5.44 -4.35 22.39
C PRO A 27 5.40 -3.15 23.33
N THR A 28 5.86 -1.99 22.86
CA THR A 28 5.51 -0.72 23.48
C THR A 28 4.00 -0.55 23.33
N ARG A 29 3.31 -0.34 24.45
CA ARG A 29 1.86 -0.22 24.53
C ARG A 29 1.41 1.10 23.89
N SER A 30 1.48 1.18 22.56
CA SER A 30 0.89 2.24 21.77
C SER A 30 -0.62 2.19 21.99
N ILE A 31 -1.20 3.29 22.43
CA ILE A 31 -2.66 3.42 22.52
C ILE A 31 -3.17 3.27 21.09
N ARG A 32 -3.74 2.09 20.74
CA ARG A 32 -4.40 1.90 19.45
C ARG A 32 -5.52 2.93 19.37
N MET A 33 -5.37 3.93 18.51
CA MET A 33 -6.46 4.83 18.15
C MET A 33 -7.62 4.00 17.62
N SER A 34 -8.86 4.39 17.92
CA SER A 34 -10.00 3.72 17.32
C SER A 34 -10.08 4.09 15.84
N ASN A 35 -10.61 3.19 15.01
CA ASN A 35 -10.83 3.45 13.58
C ASN A 35 -11.70 4.71 13.34
N ILE A 36 -12.54 5.07 14.32
CA ILE A 36 -13.34 6.29 14.30
C ILE A 36 -12.43 7.52 14.41
N ASP A 37 -11.44 7.49 15.31
CA ASP A 37 -10.53 8.62 15.54
C ASP A 37 -9.57 8.81 14.37
N GLU A 38 -9.12 7.71 13.75
CA GLU A 38 -8.28 7.73 12.54
C GLU A 38 -9.02 8.28 11.31
N LEU A 39 -10.28 7.91 11.11
CA LEU A 39 -11.09 8.51 10.05
C LEU A 39 -11.33 10.00 10.32
N LYS A 40 -11.59 10.38 11.57
CA LYS A 40 -11.79 11.79 11.94
C LYS A 40 -10.53 12.63 11.75
N SER A 41 -9.36 12.12 12.12
CA SER A 41 -8.08 12.84 11.97
C SER A 41 -7.73 13.10 10.50
N THR A 42 -8.25 12.28 9.58
CA THR A 42 -8.11 12.44 8.12
C THR A 42 -9.26 13.21 7.46
N GLY A 43 -10.18 13.77 8.24
CA GLY A 43 -11.32 14.55 7.73
C GLY A 43 -12.45 13.71 7.12
N LEU A 44 -12.38 12.37 7.24
CA LEU A 44 -13.40 11.45 6.76
C LEU A 44 -14.45 11.18 7.85
N LYS A 45 -15.73 11.28 7.48
CA LYS A 45 -16.82 10.78 8.34
C LYS A 45 -16.67 9.27 8.57
N ALA A 46 -16.80 8.83 9.82
CA ALA A 46 -16.83 7.42 10.20
C ALA A 46 -18.16 6.74 9.84
N THR A 47 -18.32 6.37 8.58
CA THR A 47 -19.49 5.60 8.10
C THR A 47 -19.22 4.10 8.19
N LEU A 48 -20.27 3.28 8.24
CA LEU A 48 -20.14 1.82 8.31
C LEU A 48 -19.26 1.24 7.18
N PRO A 49 -19.41 1.63 5.90
CA PRO A 49 -18.53 1.14 4.84
C PRO A 49 -17.05 1.48 5.05
N ARG A 50 -16.76 2.70 5.51
CA ARG A 50 -15.36 3.13 5.76
C ARG A 50 -14.75 2.36 6.92
N LEU A 51 -15.50 2.21 8.02
CA LEU A 51 -15.03 1.45 9.18
C LEU A 51 -14.72 0.00 8.83
N LYS A 52 -15.64 -0.68 8.13
CA LYS A 52 -15.44 -2.07 7.70
C LYS A 52 -14.27 -2.22 6.73
N ILE A 53 -14.17 -1.35 5.72
CA ILE A 53 -13.09 -1.43 4.74
C ILE A 53 -11.73 -1.17 5.43
N LEU A 54 -11.65 -0.18 6.32
CA LEU A 54 -10.42 0.09 7.07
C LEU A 54 -10.03 -1.10 7.96
N GLU A 55 -11.00 -1.70 8.64
CA GLU A 55 -10.80 -2.90 9.47
C GLU A 55 -10.25 -4.08 8.66
N ILE A 56 -10.74 -4.29 7.42
CA ILE A 56 -10.24 -5.33 6.52
C ILE A 56 -8.74 -5.16 6.28
N PHE A 57 -8.26 -3.93 6.04
CA PHE A 57 -6.84 -3.68 5.83
C PHE A 57 -6.01 -3.83 7.12
N GLN A 58 -6.55 -3.41 8.26
CA GLN A 58 -5.82 -3.44 9.55
C GLN A 58 -5.74 -4.82 10.20
N THR A 59 -6.73 -5.68 9.95
CA THR A 59 -6.85 -7.00 10.60
C THR A 59 -6.73 -8.16 9.61
N GLY A 60 -6.84 -7.87 8.31
CA GLY A 60 -6.75 -8.86 7.26
C GLY A 60 -5.36 -9.47 7.16
N ARG A 61 -5.32 -10.73 6.73
CA ARG A 61 -4.05 -11.44 6.44
C ARG A 61 -3.43 -11.01 5.12
N GLN A 62 -4.24 -10.51 4.20
CA GLN A 62 -3.81 -10.06 2.89
C GLN A 62 -3.56 -8.56 2.94
N ARG A 63 -2.28 -8.15 2.91
CA ARG A 63 -1.88 -6.74 2.98
C ARG A 63 -2.18 -5.96 1.70
N HIS A 64 -2.06 -6.65 0.57
CA HIS A 64 -2.22 -6.10 -0.78
C HIS A 64 -3.55 -6.55 -1.39
N MET A 65 -4.51 -5.64 -1.54
CA MET A 65 -5.86 -6.01 -1.97
C MET A 65 -6.31 -5.18 -3.17
N THR A 66 -6.85 -5.85 -4.18
CA THR A 66 -7.68 -5.21 -5.22
C THR A 66 -9.05 -4.82 -4.65
N ALA A 67 -9.79 -3.96 -5.34
CA ALA A 67 -11.16 -3.63 -4.94
C ALA A 67 -12.06 -4.88 -4.91
N GLU A 68 -11.83 -5.82 -5.82
CA GLU A 68 -12.51 -7.11 -5.90
C GLU A 68 -12.14 -8.03 -4.73
N ASP A 69 -10.90 -7.98 -4.25
CA ASP A 69 -10.50 -8.70 -3.03
C ASP A 69 -11.26 -8.19 -1.82
N VAL A 70 -11.29 -6.86 -1.62
CA VAL A 70 -12.01 -6.23 -0.51
C VAL A 70 -13.49 -6.56 -0.58
N PHE A 71 -14.09 -6.47 -1.77
CA PHE A 71 -15.49 -6.83 -1.99
C PHE A 71 -15.77 -8.30 -1.66
N ARG A 72 -14.88 -9.23 -2.03
CA ARG A 72 -15.03 -10.65 -1.68
C ARG A 72 -14.99 -10.89 -0.17
N VAL A 73 -14.14 -10.18 0.57
CA VAL A 73 -14.10 -10.25 2.04
C VAL A 73 -15.40 -9.72 2.63
N LEU A 74 -15.87 -8.55 2.18
CA LEU A 74 -17.14 -7.97 2.63
C LEU A 74 -18.34 -8.88 2.37
N LEU A 75 -18.37 -9.55 1.21
CA LEU A 75 -19.42 -10.51 0.86
C LEU A 75 -19.41 -11.74 1.78
N ALA A 76 -18.22 -12.24 2.12
CA ALA A 76 -18.06 -13.36 3.05
C ALA A 76 -18.53 -12.99 4.47
N ASP A 77 -18.38 -11.73 4.86
CA ASP A 77 -18.84 -11.17 6.14
C ASP A 77 -20.32 -10.72 6.12
N HIS A 78 -21.07 -11.08 5.06
CA HIS A 78 -22.47 -10.69 4.86
C HIS A 78 -22.73 -9.18 4.98
N ALA A 79 -21.75 -8.35 4.61
CA ALA A 79 -21.91 -6.90 4.63
C ALA A 79 -22.66 -6.39 3.39
N ASP A 80 -23.69 -5.57 3.60
CA ASP A 80 -24.42 -4.92 2.50
C ASP A 80 -23.67 -3.69 1.97
N ILE A 81 -22.54 -3.93 1.30
CA ILE A 81 -21.68 -2.91 0.71
C ILE A 81 -21.34 -3.31 -0.72
N GLY A 82 -21.94 -2.62 -1.69
CA GLY A 82 -21.70 -2.88 -3.12
C GLY A 82 -20.29 -2.46 -3.59
N LEU A 83 -19.81 -3.12 -4.64
CA LEU A 83 -18.47 -2.91 -5.24
C LEU A 83 -18.21 -1.44 -5.61
N ALA A 84 -19.20 -0.72 -6.15
CA ALA A 84 -19.06 0.72 -6.47
C ALA A 84 -18.73 1.57 -5.21
N THR A 85 -19.28 1.20 -4.06
CA THR A 85 -18.95 1.87 -2.78
C THR A 85 -17.54 1.53 -2.34
N VAL A 86 -17.09 0.29 -2.56
CA VAL A 86 -15.69 -0.13 -2.27
C VAL A 86 -14.70 0.75 -3.04
N TYR A 87 -14.83 0.86 -4.36
CA TYR A 87 -13.96 1.72 -5.17
C TYR A 87 -13.92 3.15 -4.65
N ARG A 88 -15.09 3.75 -4.40
CA ARG A 88 -15.17 5.13 -3.90
C ARG A 88 -14.48 5.30 -2.55
N VAL A 89 -14.62 4.34 -1.63
CA VAL A 89 -13.96 4.40 -0.31
C VAL A 89 -12.46 4.23 -0.45
N LEU A 90 -11.99 3.28 -1.26
CA LEU A 90 -10.56 3.07 -1.51
C LEU A 90 -9.90 4.34 -2.08
N THR A 91 -10.50 4.97 -3.08
CA THR A 91 -10.02 6.24 -3.64
C THR A 91 -10.01 7.37 -2.59
N GLN A 92 -11.00 7.42 -1.70
CA GLN A 92 -11.01 8.40 -0.62
C GLN A 92 -9.93 8.15 0.42
N PHE A 93 -9.63 6.89 0.72
CA PHE A 93 -8.56 6.52 1.64
C PHE A 93 -7.18 6.80 1.05
N GLU A 94 -6.98 6.55 -0.24
CA GLU A 94 -5.80 6.95 -0.99
C GLU A 94 -5.60 8.48 -0.91
N GLN A 95 -6.64 9.26 -1.22
CA GLN A 95 -6.59 10.73 -1.15
C GLN A 95 -6.34 11.26 0.27
N ALA A 96 -6.82 10.54 1.28
CA ALA A 96 -6.62 10.84 2.68
C ALA A 96 -5.26 10.37 3.23
N GLY A 97 -4.45 9.69 2.41
CA GLY A 97 -3.16 9.14 2.80
C GLY A 97 -3.23 7.93 3.73
N LEU A 98 -4.41 7.31 3.89
CA LEU A 98 -4.61 6.08 4.68
C LEU A 98 -4.16 4.83 3.92
N LEU A 99 -4.32 4.85 2.59
CA LEU A 99 -3.88 3.77 1.72
C LEU A 99 -2.89 4.30 0.69
N VAL A 100 -2.00 3.42 0.25
CA VAL A 100 -1.18 3.61 -0.95
C VAL A 100 -1.79 2.79 -2.08
N ARG A 101 -1.72 3.29 -3.31
CA ARG A 101 -2.19 2.61 -4.51
C ARG A 101 -1.01 2.29 -5.44
N SER A 102 -0.87 1.01 -5.77
CA SER A 102 0.07 0.52 -6.76
C SER A 102 -0.68 0.09 -8.02
N ASN A 103 -0.27 0.61 -9.19
CA ASN A 103 -0.81 0.20 -10.48
C ASN A 103 0.19 -0.76 -11.15
N PHE A 104 -0.13 -2.05 -11.13
CA PHE A 104 0.72 -3.07 -11.75
C PHE A 104 0.34 -3.31 -13.22
N GLU A 105 1.29 -3.79 -14.02
CA GLU A 105 1.09 -4.10 -15.45
C GLU A 105 -0.03 -5.13 -15.72
N SER A 106 -0.44 -5.90 -14.69
CA SER A 106 -1.62 -6.77 -14.75
C SER A 106 -2.95 -6.02 -15.01
N GLY A 107 -2.93 -4.68 -15.03
CA GLY A 107 -4.08 -3.81 -15.26
C GLY A 107 -4.95 -3.59 -14.01
N LYS A 108 -4.59 -4.19 -12.88
CA LYS A 108 -5.33 -4.06 -11.61
C LYS A 108 -4.62 -3.10 -10.67
N ALA A 109 -5.40 -2.21 -10.08
CA ALA A 109 -4.97 -1.39 -8.95
C ALA A 109 -5.00 -2.23 -7.67
N VAL A 110 -3.91 -2.17 -6.92
CA VAL A 110 -3.76 -2.82 -5.63
C VAL A 110 -3.58 -1.75 -4.56
N PHE A 111 -4.26 -1.91 -3.44
CA PHE A 111 -4.23 -1.00 -2.32
C PHE A 111 -3.60 -1.68 -1.10
N GLU A 112 -2.94 -0.89 -0.26
CA GLU A 112 -2.33 -1.31 1.00
C GLU A 112 -2.37 -0.17 2.03
N LEU A 113 -2.19 -0.46 3.31
CA LEU A 113 -2.07 0.57 4.35
C LEU A 113 -0.80 1.39 4.14
N ASN A 114 -0.94 2.70 4.30
CA ASN A 114 0.20 3.59 4.36
C ASN A 114 0.88 3.50 5.73
N GLU A 115 1.75 2.51 5.90
CA GLU A 115 2.49 2.29 7.16
C GLU A 115 3.81 3.07 7.24
N GLY A 116 4.18 3.80 6.17
CA GLY A 116 5.40 4.59 6.09
C GLY A 116 6.71 3.79 6.11
N GLN A 117 6.63 2.46 5.96
CA GLN A 117 7.79 1.61 5.73
C GLN A 117 8.01 1.46 4.24
N HIS A 118 9.27 1.56 3.82
CA HIS A 118 9.65 1.42 2.42
C HIS A 118 9.79 -0.06 2.05
N HIS A 119 9.14 -0.47 0.97
CA HIS A 119 9.26 -1.79 0.35
C HIS A 119 8.96 -1.70 -1.14
N ASP A 120 9.57 -2.61 -1.89
CA ASP A 120 9.29 -2.82 -3.30
C ASP A 120 8.41 -4.07 -3.51
N HIS A 121 7.93 -4.25 -4.74
CA HIS A 121 6.93 -5.27 -5.06
C HIS A 121 7.46 -6.34 -6.02
N LEU A 122 7.24 -7.62 -5.72
CA LEU A 122 7.41 -8.75 -6.64
C LEU A 122 6.03 -9.31 -7.01
N VAL A 123 5.68 -9.25 -8.30
CA VAL A 123 4.37 -9.63 -8.83
C VAL A 123 4.50 -10.90 -9.66
N CYS A 124 3.83 -11.99 -9.24
CA CYS A 124 3.76 -13.21 -10.05
C CYS A 124 2.70 -13.06 -11.15
N LEU A 125 3.13 -13.09 -12.42
CA LEU A 125 2.26 -12.99 -13.60
C LEU A 125 1.34 -14.21 -13.78
N ASP A 126 1.70 -15.36 -13.21
CA ASP A 126 0.88 -16.59 -13.31
C ASP A 126 -0.27 -16.63 -12.32
N CYS A 127 -0.06 -16.11 -11.11
CA CYS A 127 -0.99 -16.28 -9.99
C CYS A 127 -1.44 -14.96 -9.34
N GLY A 128 -0.96 -13.82 -9.83
CA GLY A 128 -1.32 -12.48 -9.36
C GLY A 128 -0.89 -12.16 -7.93
N ARG A 129 -0.09 -13.02 -7.28
CA ARG A 129 0.41 -12.76 -5.93
C ARG A 129 1.41 -11.60 -5.98
N VAL A 130 1.25 -10.69 -5.03
CA VAL A 130 2.19 -9.59 -4.76
C VAL A 130 2.93 -9.92 -3.46
N GLU A 131 4.24 -9.86 -3.51
CA GLU A 131 5.14 -10.05 -2.37
C GLU A 131 5.95 -8.77 -2.16
N GLU A 132 6.19 -8.42 -0.90
CA GLU A 132 7.04 -7.30 -0.54
C GLU A 132 8.50 -7.76 -0.44
N PHE A 133 9.42 -6.90 -0.83
CA PHE A 133 10.83 -7.09 -0.54
C PHE A 133 11.51 -5.75 -0.27
N TYR A 134 12.67 -5.84 0.36
CA TYR A 134 13.60 -4.71 0.53
C TYR A 134 14.99 -5.24 0.25
N ASP A 135 15.75 -4.53 -0.59
CA ASP A 135 17.11 -4.89 -0.93
C ASP A 135 18.02 -3.65 -0.87
N ALA A 136 18.87 -3.59 0.16
CA ALA A 136 19.73 -2.44 0.40
C ALA A 136 20.72 -2.15 -0.74
N GLU A 137 21.12 -3.17 -1.51
CA GLU A 137 22.04 -3.00 -2.64
C GLU A 137 21.33 -2.32 -3.82
N ILE A 138 20.08 -2.70 -4.10
CA ILE A 138 19.24 -2.05 -5.10
C ILE A 138 19.03 -0.57 -4.74
N GLU A 139 18.65 -0.29 -3.50
CA GLU A 139 18.45 1.08 -2.99
C GLU A 139 19.72 1.93 -3.15
N GLN A 140 20.86 1.43 -2.69
CA GLN A 140 22.14 2.11 -2.83
C GLN A 140 22.49 2.38 -4.30
N ARG A 141 22.20 1.41 -5.18
CA ARG A 141 22.47 1.55 -6.60
C ARG A 141 21.59 2.62 -7.25
N GLN A 142 20.32 2.71 -6.91
CA GLN A 142 19.40 3.73 -7.42
C GLN A 142 19.87 5.14 -7.02
N HIS A 143 20.24 5.33 -5.74
CA HIS A 143 20.82 6.58 -5.25
C HIS A 143 22.10 6.95 -6.00
N ALA A 144 23.05 6.01 -6.13
CA ALA A 144 24.30 6.26 -6.83
C ALA A 144 24.09 6.65 -8.30
N VAL A 145 23.12 6.04 -8.99
CA VAL A 145 22.79 6.39 -10.39
C VAL A 145 22.22 7.81 -10.48
N ALA A 146 21.36 8.22 -9.54
CA ALA A 146 20.81 9.57 -9.51
C ALA A 146 21.93 10.61 -9.26
N GLU A 147 22.78 10.38 -8.26
CA GLU A 147 23.89 11.28 -7.91
C GLU A 147 24.89 11.44 -9.04
N GLN A 148 25.30 10.34 -9.69
CA GLN A 148 26.22 10.37 -10.84
C GLN A 148 25.70 11.20 -12.01
N ARG A 149 24.38 11.38 -12.10
CA ARG A 149 23.71 12.15 -13.14
C ARG A 149 23.30 13.56 -12.67
N GLY A 150 23.69 13.96 -11.45
CA GLY A 150 23.42 15.27 -10.90
C GLY A 150 21.98 15.45 -10.37
N TYR A 151 21.32 14.37 -9.96
CA TYR A 151 19.98 14.40 -9.37
C TYR A 151 20.00 13.98 -7.90
N THR A 152 19.11 14.58 -7.10
CA THR A 152 18.75 14.07 -5.77
C THR A 152 17.50 13.20 -5.92
N LEU A 153 17.61 11.91 -5.64
CA LEU A 153 16.48 10.98 -5.68
C LEU A 153 15.45 11.38 -4.60
N GLN A 154 14.20 11.63 -5.01
CA GLN A 154 13.10 12.00 -4.10
C GLN A 154 12.20 10.80 -3.79
N GLU A 155 11.98 9.95 -4.78
CA GLU A 155 11.05 8.81 -4.77
C GLU A 155 11.49 7.84 -5.87
N HIS A 156 11.19 6.55 -5.68
CA HIS A 156 11.15 5.57 -6.75
C HIS A 156 9.92 4.68 -6.63
N ALA A 157 9.61 4.00 -7.73
CA ALA A 157 8.66 2.91 -7.77
C ALA A 157 9.32 1.72 -8.45
N LEU A 158 9.60 0.66 -7.69
CA LEU A 158 10.15 -0.58 -8.24
C LEU A 158 9.13 -1.71 -8.11
N SER A 159 8.95 -2.42 -9.22
CA SER A 159 8.17 -3.65 -9.27
C SER A 159 8.85 -4.65 -10.17
N LEU A 160 9.03 -5.87 -9.67
CA LEU A 160 9.56 -6.99 -10.42
C LEU A 160 8.40 -7.88 -10.87
N TYR A 161 8.35 -8.21 -12.16
CA TYR A 161 7.32 -9.07 -12.73
C TYR A 161 7.94 -10.42 -13.08
N ALA A 162 7.42 -11.50 -12.49
CA ALA A 162 8.02 -12.82 -12.60
C ALA A 162 6.98 -13.93 -12.84
N ASN A 163 7.42 -15.06 -13.38
CA ASN A 163 6.60 -16.27 -13.43
C ASN A 163 6.92 -17.17 -12.23
N CYS A 164 5.91 -17.89 -11.74
CA CYS A 164 6.07 -18.73 -10.56
C CYS A 164 6.79 -20.03 -10.95
N VAL A 165 8.00 -20.24 -10.42
CA VAL A 165 8.81 -21.45 -10.66
C VAL A 165 8.45 -22.64 -9.75
N LYS A 166 7.54 -22.44 -8.79
CA LYS A 166 7.05 -23.51 -7.91
C LYS A 166 6.11 -24.43 -8.70
N ASP A 167 6.44 -25.72 -8.76
CA ASP A 167 5.66 -26.75 -9.48
C ASP A 167 4.18 -26.75 -9.06
N ALA A 168 3.91 -26.67 -7.76
CA ALA A 168 2.56 -26.58 -7.19
C ALA A 168 2.33 -25.20 -6.55
N CYS A 169 2.16 -24.17 -7.37
CA CYS A 169 1.80 -22.85 -6.88
C CYS A 169 0.36 -22.84 -6.32
N GLU A 170 0.25 -22.73 -5.00
CA GLU A 170 -1.01 -22.69 -4.22
C GLU A 170 -1.98 -21.59 -4.67
N HIS A 171 -1.47 -20.56 -5.35
CA HIS A 171 -2.23 -19.40 -5.82
C HIS A 171 -2.69 -19.53 -7.28
N ARG A 172 -2.14 -20.47 -8.07
CA ARG A 172 -2.39 -20.61 -9.51
C ARG A 172 -3.85 -20.98 -9.84
N SER A 173 -4.54 -21.69 -8.94
CA SER A 173 -5.94 -22.12 -9.15
C SER A 173 -6.99 -21.02 -8.89
N LYS A 174 -6.61 -19.89 -8.27
CA LYS A 174 -7.56 -18.83 -7.91
C LYS A 174 -7.90 -17.86 -9.05
N LEU A 175 -7.10 -17.83 -10.13
CA LEU A 175 -7.31 -16.92 -11.28
C LEU A 175 -8.18 -17.49 -12.41
N LYS A 176 -8.39 -18.81 -12.50
CA LYS A 176 -9.16 -19.41 -13.62
C LYS A 176 -10.69 -19.31 -13.49
N ARG A 177 -11.22 -18.49 -12.58
CA ARG A 177 -12.68 -18.27 -12.43
C ARG A 177 -13.00 -16.81 -12.72
N GLY A 178 -13.07 -16.44 -13.99
CA GLY A 178 -13.39 -15.08 -14.41
C GLY A 178 -13.11 -14.76 -15.88
N ALA A 179 -13.18 -15.76 -16.76
CA ALA A 179 -13.28 -15.57 -18.20
C ALA A 179 -14.63 -16.13 -18.65
#